data_AF-A0A524PT62-F1
#
_entry.id   AF-A0A524PT62-F1
#
_cell.length_a   1.000
_cell.length_b   1.000
_cell.length_c   1.000
_cell.angle_alpha   90.00
_cell.angle_beta   90.00
_cell.angle_gamma   90.00
#
_symmetry.space_group_name_H-M   'P 1'
#
loop_
_entity.id
_entity.type
_entity.pdbx_description
1 polymer ?
#
loop_
_entity_poly.entity_id
_entity_poly.type
_entity_poly.pdbx_seq_one_letter_code
_entity_poly.pdbx_strand_id
1 'polypeptide(L)'
;GVDDGSVEWLQAIEFYNALRFNRKNVILTSYPGEDHHLAKYENQVDFQTRMEQFYDHYLKGKAAPEWMIKGVPFLEKEANK
;
A
#
# COMPACT_ATOMS: atom_id res chain seq x y z
N GLY A 1 -0.10 -9.67 -3.08
CA GLY A 1 1.10 -9.33 -2.27
C GLY A 1 2.23 -9.00 -3.20
N VAL A 2 3.50 -8.97 -2.77
CA VAL A 2 4.63 -8.81 -3.71
C VAL A 2 4.93 -10.12 -4.44
N ASP A 3 4.72 -11.26 -3.78
CA ASP A 3 5.00 -12.59 -4.31
C ASP A 3 3.72 -13.23 -4.87
N ASP A 4 2.85 -12.41 -5.47
CA ASP A 4 1.53 -12.82 -5.98
C ASP A 4 1.67 -13.68 -7.24
N GLY A 5 1.32 -14.96 -7.12
CA GLY A 5 1.36 -15.94 -8.20
C GLY A 5 0.16 -15.90 -9.16
N SER A 6 -0.90 -15.15 -8.83
CA SER A 6 -2.12 -15.05 -9.67
C SER A 6 -2.14 -13.74 -10.47
N VAL A 7 -1.73 -12.63 -9.86
CA VAL A 7 -1.66 -11.30 -10.47
C VAL A 7 -0.29 -10.71 -10.16
N GLU A 8 0.55 -10.60 -11.19
CA GLU A 8 1.93 -10.15 -11.03
C GLU A 8 2.03 -8.74 -10.41
N TRP A 9 2.90 -8.59 -9.40
CA TRP A 9 3.12 -7.33 -8.69
C TRP A 9 3.50 -6.17 -9.61
N LEU A 10 4.17 -6.45 -10.73
CA LEU A 10 4.57 -5.45 -11.72
C LEU A 10 3.36 -4.67 -12.26
N GLN A 11 2.19 -5.28 -12.39
CA GLN A 11 0.97 -4.59 -12.84
C GLN A 11 0.58 -3.44 -11.90
N ALA A 12 0.71 -3.64 -10.59
CA ALA A 12 0.44 -2.60 -9.61
C ALA A 12 1.48 -1.45 -9.71
N ILE A 13 2.74 -1.78 -9.98
CA ILE A 13 3.82 -0.80 -10.14
C ILE A 13 3.65 0.02 -11.42
N GLU A 14 3.29 -0.61 -12.53
CA GLU A 14 3.00 0.08 -13.79
C GLU A 14 1.88 1.10 -13.61
N PHE A 15 0.78 0.69 -12.97
CA PHE A 15 -0.35 1.58 -12.74
C PHE A 15 0.00 2.70 -11.74
N TYR A 16 0.70 2.38 -10.65
CA TYR A 16 1.20 3.36 -9.69
C TYR A 16 2.09 4.41 -10.38
N ASN A 17 3.04 3.97 -11.21
CA ASN A 17 3.95 4.86 -11.94
C ASN A 17 3.21 5.71 -12.97
N ALA A 18 2.23 5.16 -13.69
CA ALA A 18 1.41 5.93 -14.61
C ALA A 18 0.63 7.05 -13.88
N LEU A 19 0.06 6.76 -12.71
CA LEU A 19 -0.62 7.77 -11.88
C LEU A 19 0.34 8.84 -11.38
N ARG A 20 1.53 8.46 -10.92
CA ARG A 20 2.58 9.40 -10.47
C ARG A 20 3.08 10.28 -11.60
N PHE A 21 3.34 9.71 -12.78
CA PHE A 21 3.71 10.44 -13.99
C PHE A 21 2.67 11.50 -14.34
N ASN A 22 1.38 11.15 -14.21
CA ASN A 22 0.25 12.06 -14.41
C ASN A 22 -0.08 12.95 -13.19
N ARG A 23 0.84 13.06 -12.23
CA ARG A 23 0.73 13.90 -11.02
C ARG A 23 -0.53 13.64 -10.20
N LYS A 24 -1.02 12.40 -10.19
CA LYS A 24 -2.15 11.99 -9.35
C LYS A 24 -1.67 11.68 -7.94
N ASN A 25 -2.52 12.00 -6.97
CA ASN A 25 -2.34 11.54 -5.59
C ASN A 25 -2.66 10.05 -5.56
N VAL A 26 -1.66 9.23 -5.24
CA VAL A 26 -1.78 7.77 -5.25
C VAL A 26 -0.97 7.19 -4.09
N ILE A 27 -1.55 6.19 -3.44
CA ILE A 27 -0.93 5.40 -2.39
C ILE A 27 -0.91 3.96 -2.89
N LEU A 28 0.25 3.29 -2.78
CA LEU A 28 0.38 1.86 -3.03
C LEU A 28 0.73 1.18 -1.71
N THR A 29 -0.15 0.30 -1.24
CA THR A 29 0.18 -0.65 -0.17
C THR A 29 0.76 -1.90 -0.80
N SER A 30 1.89 -2.36 -0.28
CA SER A 30 2.64 -3.51 -0.81
C SER A 30 3.13 -4.31 0.39
N TYR A 31 3.04 -5.63 0.33
CA TYR A 31 3.38 -6.51 1.44
C TYR A 31 4.41 -7.55 0.95
N PRO A 32 5.71 -7.34 1.26
CA PRO A 32 6.76 -8.31 0.92
C PRO A 32 6.53 -9.65 1.61
N GLY A 33 6.74 -10.77 0.91
CA GLY A 33 6.52 -12.11 1.48
C GLY A 33 5.06 -12.57 1.48
N GLU A 34 4.15 -11.84 0.85
CA GLU A 34 2.72 -12.17 0.74
C GLU A 34 2.35 -12.49 -0.71
N ASP A 35 1.47 -13.49 -0.89
CA ASP A 35 0.97 -13.97 -2.19
C ASP A 35 -0.33 -13.22 -2.58
N HIS A 36 -1.20 -13.81 -3.41
CA HIS A 36 -2.45 -13.23 -3.89
C HIS A 36 -3.38 -12.75 -2.76
N HIS A 37 -3.37 -13.46 -1.64
CA HIS A 37 -4.02 -13.06 -0.41
C HIS A 37 -2.99 -12.86 0.70
N LEU A 38 -3.32 -11.98 1.66
CA LEU A 38 -2.50 -11.79 2.85
C LEU A 38 -2.68 -12.99 3.79
N ALA A 39 -1.64 -13.77 3.99
CA ALA A 39 -1.62 -14.95 4.85
C ALA A 39 -1.25 -14.60 6.30
N LYS A 40 -0.31 -13.66 6.51
CA LYS A 40 0.10 -13.27 7.87
C LYS A 40 -0.97 -12.41 8.52
N TYR A 41 -1.36 -12.78 9.73
CA TYR A 41 -2.41 -12.09 10.46
C TYR A 41 -2.06 -10.61 10.70
N GLU A 42 -0.80 -10.30 10.97
CA GLU A 42 -0.36 -8.92 11.21
C GLU A 42 -0.57 -8.06 9.96
N ASN A 43 -0.31 -8.62 8.77
CA ASN A 43 -0.52 -7.93 7.50
C ASN A 43 -2.01 -7.75 7.18
N GLN A 44 -2.86 -8.72 7.53
CA GLN A 44 -4.31 -8.58 7.40
C GLN A 44 -4.84 -7.42 8.26
N VAL A 45 -4.40 -7.34 9.53
CA VAL A 45 -4.80 -6.28 10.46
C VAL A 45 -4.29 -4.91 9.99
N ASP A 46 -3.03 -4.80 9.58
CA ASP A 46 -2.46 -3.55 9.05
C ASP A 46 -3.22 -3.10 7.79
N PHE A 47 -3.49 -4.01 6.85
CA PHE A 47 -4.26 -3.70 5.64
C PHE A 47 -5.66 -3.17 5.96
N GLN A 48 -6.40 -3.88 6.81
CA GLN A 48 -7.75 -3.47 7.20
C GLN A 48 -7.75 -2.13 7.91
N THR A 49 -6.78 -1.90 8.80
CA THR A 49 -6.63 -0.64 9.53
C THR A 49 -6.32 0.53 8.59
N ARG A 50 -5.38 0.35 7.65
CA ARG A 50 -5.05 1.38 6.64
C ARG A 50 -6.22 1.70 5.73
N MET A 51 -6.99 0.67 5.34
CA MET A 51 -8.18 0.85 4.53
C MET A 51 -9.26 1.65 5.28
N GLU A 52 -9.52 1.34 6.55
CA GLU A 52 -10.43 2.13 7.39
C GLU A 52 -9.97 3.59 7.50
N GLN A 53 -8.69 3.81 7.79
CA GLN A 53 -8.13 5.15 7.94
C GLN A 53 -8.16 5.97 6.64
N PHE A 54 -7.97 5.31 5.50
CA PHE A 54 -8.12 5.92 4.18
C PHE A 54 -9.56 6.43 3.99
N TYR A 55 -10.56 5.60 4.29
CA TYR A 55 -11.96 6.02 4.20
C TYR A 55 -12.33 7.08 5.23
N ASP A 56 -11.82 6.98 6.45
CA ASP A 56 -12.02 7.98 7.49
C ASP A 56 -11.52 9.35 7.05
N HIS A 57 -10.35 9.42 6.41
CA HIS A 57 -9.83 10.68 5.89
C HIS A 57 -10.66 11.22 4.73
N TYR A 58 -10.86 10.41 3.69
CA TYR A 58 -11.46 10.89 2.43
C TYR A 58 -12.99 10.97 2.44
N LEU A 59 -13.67 10.16 3.26
CA LEU A 59 -15.14 10.08 3.27
C LEU A 59 -15.75 10.67 4.55
N LYS A 60 -15.02 10.70 5.67
CA LYS A 60 -15.54 11.21 6.96
C LYS A 60 -14.88 12.51 7.42
N GLY A 61 -13.91 13.05 6.66
CA GLY A 61 -13.24 14.31 6.98
C GLY A 61 -12.32 14.25 8.20
N LYS A 62 -11.91 13.04 8.63
CA LYS A 62 -10.90 12.91 9.70
C LYS A 62 -9.53 13.37 9.19
N ALA A 63 -8.63 13.73 10.11
CA ALA A 63 -7.26 14.04 9.76
C ALA A 63 -6.56 12.83 9.12
N ALA A 64 -5.69 13.09 8.14
CA ALA A 64 -4.90 12.02 7.53
C ALA A 64 -3.92 11.44 8.56
N PRO A 65 -3.84 10.11 8.70
CA PRO A 65 -2.83 9.48 9.53
C PRO A 65 -1.43 9.74 8.97
N GLU A 66 -0.42 9.74 9.83
CA GLU A 66 0.96 10.10 9.48
C GLU A 66 1.52 9.27 8.33
N TRP A 67 1.23 7.96 8.28
CA TRP A 67 1.71 7.08 7.22
C TRP A 67 1.17 7.44 5.83
N MET A 68 -0.02 8.05 5.74
CA MET A 68 -0.57 8.50 4.44
C MET A 68 0.17 9.72 3.90
N ILE A 69 0.74 10.52 4.79
CA ILE A 69 1.46 11.76 4.43
C ILE A 69 2.92 11.45 4.16
N LYS A 70 3.57 10.71 5.07
CA LYS A 70 5.01 10.43 5.01
C LYS A 70 5.33 9.22 4.12
N GLY A 71 4.44 8.23 4.08
CA GLY A 71 4.71 6.95 3.44
C GLY A 71 5.92 6.21 4.03
N VAL A 72 6.33 5.13 3.37
CA VAL A 72 7.62 4.45 3.60
C VAL A 72 8.29 4.29 2.24
N PRO A 73 9.45 4.92 1.98
CA PRO A 73 10.17 4.75 0.73
C PRO A 73 10.53 3.27 0.49
N PHE A 74 10.37 2.80 -0.75
CA PHE A 74 10.66 1.41 -1.10
C PHE A 74 12.10 0.99 -0.75
N LEU A 75 13.08 1.89 -0.98
CA LEU A 75 14.49 1.63 -0.66
C LEU A 75 14.76 1.50 0.85
N GLU A 76 13.99 2.20 1.69
CA GLU A 76 14.08 2.09 3.16
C GLU A 76 13.35 0.85 3.68
N LYS A 77 12.39 0.34 2.92
CA LYS A 77 11.61 -0.85 3.29
C LYS A 77 12.43 -2.13 3.21
N GLU A 78 13.31 -2.26 2.21
CA GLU A 78 14.21 -3.41 2.06
C GLU A 78 15.37 -3.37 3.07
N ALA A 79 15.81 -2.19 3.52
CA ALA A 79 16.87 -2.06 4.53
C ALA A 79 16.48 -2.58 5.93
N ASN A 80 15.18 -2.84 6.16
CA ASN A 80 14.62 -3.35 7.41
C ASN A 80 14.16 -4.82 7.33
N LYS A 81 14.52 -5.55 6.26
CA LYS A 81 14.47 -7.02 6.22
C LYS A 81 15.71 -7.62 6.86
#